data_AF-A0A922MXU3-F1
#
_entry.id   AF-A0A922MXU3-F1
#
_cell.length_a   1.000
_cell.length_b   1.000
_cell.length_c   1.000
_cell.angle_alpha   90.00
_cell.angle_beta   90.00
_cell.angle_gamma   90.00
#
_symmetry.space_group_name_H-M   'P 1'
#
loop_
_entity.id
_entity.type
_entity.pdbx_description
1 polymer ?
#
loop_
_entity_poly.entity_id
_entity_poly.type
_entity_poly.pdbx_seq_one_letter_code
_entity_poly.pdbx_strand_id
1 'polypeptide(L)'
;MWDTTPFQCLKLFDFRLTMNGYCCTFNYLRPHDSTFQDKTSNTRTINMYRYGNKSSFDFDQGLKVLLRLNESDDFFYNIPLQGAQLQFSDAYDFPDSPSGSFAMQIISPSVEVSAWLYFHFTRHYLQ
;
A
#
# COMPACT_ATOMS: atom_id res chain seq x y z
N MET A 1 -11.08 1.66 -6.20
CA MET A 1 -11.13 2.13 -7.60
C MET A 1 -9.71 2.48 -8.01
N TRP A 2 -9.33 2.17 -9.25
CA TRP A 2 -8.03 2.49 -9.82
C TRP A 2 -8.23 2.91 -11.27
N ASP A 3 -7.61 4.02 -11.68
CA ASP A 3 -7.69 4.54 -13.06
C ASP A 3 -9.13 4.61 -13.59
N THR A 4 -10.00 5.30 -12.83
CA THR A 4 -11.44 5.42 -13.09
C THR A 4 -12.26 4.11 -13.11
N THR A 5 -11.63 2.97 -12.85
CA THR A 5 -12.27 1.65 -12.91
C THR A 5 -12.52 1.10 -11.50
N PRO A 6 -13.74 0.62 -11.19
CA PRO A 6 -14.02 -0.04 -9.91
C PRO A 6 -13.36 -1.43 -9.87
N PHE A 7 -12.75 -1.75 -8.75
CA PHE A 7 -12.10 -3.05 -8.49
C PHE A 7 -12.54 -3.60 -7.14
N GLN A 8 -12.66 -4.93 -7.05
CA GLN A 8 -12.78 -5.63 -5.77
C GLN A 8 -11.45 -5.54 -5.02
N CYS A 9 -11.47 -5.21 -3.73
CA CYS A 9 -10.24 -5.04 -2.94
C CYS A 9 -9.34 -6.28 -2.96
N LEU A 10 -9.92 -7.49 -2.88
CA LEU A 10 -9.19 -8.76 -2.95
C LEU A 10 -8.45 -9.01 -4.28
N LYS A 11 -8.79 -8.25 -5.33
CA LYS A 11 -8.11 -8.30 -6.65
C LYS A 11 -7.13 -7.15 -6.85
N LEU A 12 -7.08 -6.19 -5.94
CA LEU A 12 -6.24 -5.00 -6.06
C LEU A 12 -5.12 -4.98 -5.02
N PHE A 13 -5.35 -5.59 -3.86
CA PHE A 13 -4.42 -5.63 -2.74
C PHE A 13 -3.94 -7.05 -2.46
N ASP A 14 -2.66 -7.17 -2.12
CA ASP A 14 -2.07 -8.37 -1.53
C ASP A 14 -2.02 -8.21 -0.01
N PHE A 15 -2.15 -9.31 0.73
CA PHE A 15 -1.89 -9.31 2.17
C PHE A 15 -0.43 -9.71 2.42
N ARG A 16 0.37 -8.79 2.95
CA ARG A 16 1.83 -8.97 3.12
C ARG A 16 2.25 -8.69 4.55
N LEU A 17 3.24 -9.45 5.02
CA LEU A 17 3.91 -9.17 6.28
C LEU A 17 4.82 -7.96 6.11
N THR A 18 4.73 -7.01 7.02
CA THR A 18 5.56 -5.80 7.12
C THR A 18 6.12 -5.68 8.54
N MET A 19 6.93 -4.66 8.82
CA MET A 19 7.36 -4.36 10.19
C MET A 19 6.20 -4.11 11.16
N ASN A 20 5.07 -3.59 10.67
CA ASN A 20 3.91 -3.25 11.49
C ASN A 20 2.87 -4.39 11.56
N GLY A 21 3.28 -5.62 11.22
CA GLY A 21 2.40 -6.77 11.09
C GLY A 21 1.88 -6.94 9.65
N TYR A 22 0.74 -7.59 9.48
CA TYR A 22 0.19 -7.78 8.15
C TYR A 22 -0.53 -6.54 7.64
N CYS A 23 -0.22 -6.14 6.42
CA CYS A 23 -0.82 -5.00 5.74
C CYS A 23 -1.38 -5.40 4.37
N CYS A 24 -2.44 -4.71 3.95
CA CYS A 24 -2.92 -4.74 2.57
C CYS A 24 -2.03 -3.83 1.71
N THR A 25 -1.33 -4.38 0.73
CA THR A 25 -0.38 -3.64 -0.10
C THR A 25 -0.88 -3.52 -1.54
N PHE A 26 -0.66 -2.34 -2.14
CA PHE A 26 -0.93 -2.07 -3.54
C PHE A 26 0.40 -1.77 -4.24
N ASN A 27 0.60 -2.37 -5.43
CA ASN A 27 1.81 -2.18 -6.22
C ASN A 27 3.13 -2.50 -5.46
N TYR A 28 3.13 -3.57 -4.65
CA TYR A 28 4.28 -4.03 -3.89
C TYR A 28 5.01 -5.16 -4.64
N LEU A 29 6.10 -4.82 -5.33
CA LEU A 29 6.81 -5.69 -6.28
C LEU A 29 7.90 -6.55 -5.64
N ARG A 30 8.21 -6.35 -4.36
CA ARG A 30 9.28 -7.05 -3.66
C ARG A 30 9.04 -8.58 -3.63
N PRO A 31 9.99 -9.42 -4.10
CA PRO A 31 9.78 -10.86 -4.21
C PRO A 31 9.96 -11.67 -2.91
N HIS A 32 10.56 -11.10 -1.86
CA HIS A 32 11.22 -11.87 -0.77
C HIS A 32 10.60 -11.76 0.62
N ASP A 33 9.34 -11.34 0.72
CA ASP A 33 8.59 -11.60 1.94
C ASP A 33 8.00 -13.00 1.87
N SER A 34 8.14 -13.76 2.96
CA SER A 34 7.50 -15.06 3.17
C SER A 34 6.02 -14.95 2.82
N THR A 35 5.72 -15.23 1.55
CA THR A 35 4.36 -15.16 1.04
C THR A 35 3.66 -16.30 1.73
N PHE A 36 2.51 -16.06 2.37
CA PHE A 36 1.66 -17.15 2.81
C PHE A 36 1.29 -17.94 1.56
N GLN A 37 2.06 -18.99 1.28
CA GLN A 37 1.72 -19.97 0.27
C GLN A 37 0.58 -20.76 0.87
N ASP A 38 -0.63 -20.24 0.72
CA ASP A 38 -1.78 -21.11 0.76
C ASP A 38 -1.55 -22.16 -0.33
N LYS A 39 -1.49 -23.44 0.06
CA LYS A 39 -0.95 -24.57 -0.73
C LYS A 39 -1.73 -24.87 -2.03
N THR A 40 -2.62 -23.98 -2.45
CA THR A 40 -3.54 -24.12 -3.57
C THR A 40 -3.51 -22.95 -4.56
N SER A 41 -2.84 -21.83 -4.29
CA SER A 41 -2.90 -20.64 -5.16
C SER A 41 -1.54 -20.30 -5.79
N ASN A 42 -1.22 -20.97 -6.89
CA ASN A 42 -0.05 -20.67 -7.73
C ASN A 42 -0.25 -19.50 -8.70
N THR A 43 -1.18 -18.60 -8.44
CA THR A 43 -1.41 -17.45 -9.33
C THR A 43 -1.29 -16.17 -8.53
N ARG A 44 -0.18 -15.45 -8.70
CA ARG A 44 -0.16 -14.00 -8.51
C ARG A 44 -1.30 -13.45 -9.38
N THR A 45 -2.45 -13.15 -8.80
CA THR A 45 -3.68 -12.81 -9.53
C THR A 45 -3.61 -11.45 -10.22
N ILE A 46 -2.54 -10.69 -9.97
CA ILE A 46 -2.45 -9.28 -10.26
C ILE A 46 -1.10 -8.98 -10.91
N ASN A 47 -1.11 -8.52 -12.16
CA ASN A 47 0.09 -7.99 -12.80
C ASN A 47 0.35 -6.56 -12.31
N MET A 48 0.92 -6.46 -11.12
CA MET A 48 1.29 -5.23 -10.42
C MET A 48 2.18 -4.29 -11.27
N TYR A 49 2.99 -4.82 -12.20
CA TYR A 49 3.74 -4.01 -13.18
C TYR A 49 2.84 -3.15 -14.09
N ARG A 50 1.55 -3.51 -14.25
CA ARG A 50 0.59 -2.70 -15.01
C ARG A 50 0.12 -1.45 -14.27
N TYR A 51 0.24 -1.41 -12.95
CA TYR A 51 -0.28 -0.30 -12.15
C TYR A 51 0.76 0.79 -11.86
N GLY A 52 2.05 0.46 -11.92
CA GLY A 52 3.13 1.44 -11.69
C GLY A 52 3.39 2.40 -12.86
N ASN A 53 2.95 2.07 -14.08
CA ASN A 53 3.21 2.89 -15.27
C ASN A 53 2.00 3.76 -15.60
N LYS A 54 1.89 4.91 -14.93
CA LYS A 54 0.87 5.91 -15.23
C LYS A 54 1.50 7.10 -15.94
N SER A 55 0.98 7.45 -17.11
CA SER A 55 1.48 8.57 -17.94
C SER A 55 0.84 9.93 -17.60
N SER A 56 -0.11 9.95 -16.67
CA SER A 56 -0.90 11.13 -16.30
C SER A 56 -0.86 11.40 -14.79
N PHE A 57 -0.76 12.67 -14.43
CA PHE A 57 -0.89 13.15 -13.05
C PHE A 57 -2.30 13.71 -12.85
N ASP A 58 -3.24 12.82 -12.51
CA ASP A 58 -4.66 13.16 -12.31
C ASP A 58 -5.21 12.44 -11.08
N PHE A 59 -5.93 13.19 -10.25
CA PHE A 59 -6.64 12.75 -9.05
C PHE A 59 -7.67 11.67 -9.38
N ASP A 60 -8.42 11.82 -10.47
CA ASP A 60 -9.51 10.92 -10.78
C ASP A 60 -9.04 9.54 -11.22
N GLN A 61 -7.85 9.49 -11.79
CA GLN A 61 -7.19 8.27 -12.22
C GLN A 61 -6.31 7.66 -11.12
N GLY A 62 -6.30 8.22 -9.90
CA GLY A 62 -5.52 7.71 -8.77
C GLY A 62 -6.11 6.45 -8.12
N LEU A 63 -5.44 5.95 -7.08
CA LEU A 63 -5.99 4.91 -6.21
C LEU A 63 -6.99 5.56 -5.25
N LYS A 64 -8.26 5.16 -5.33
CA LYS A 64 -9.31 5.58 -4.38
C LYS A 64 -9.79 4.37 -3.59
N VAL A 65 -9.65 4.42 -2.27
CA VAL A 65 -9.98 3.32 -1.35
C VAL A 65 -10.99 3.81 -0.31
N LEU A 66 -12.08 3.07 -0.16
CA LEU A 66 -12.98 3.24 0.97
C LEU A 66 -12.60 2.21 2.03
N LEU A 67 -12.07 2.69 3.15
CA LEU A 67 -11.68 1.84 4.28
C LEU A 67 -12.84 1.73 5.26
N ARG A 68 -13.11 0.50 5.70
CA ARG A 68 -14.04 0.23 6.79
C ARG A 68 -13.22 -0.19 8.00
N LEU A 69 -13.11 0.71 8.97
CA LEU A 69 -12.52 0.41 10.27
C LEU A 69 -13.59 -0.27 11.13
N ASN A 70 -13.25 -1.41 11.70
CA ASN A 70 -14.13 -2.16 12.58
C ASN A 70 -13.57 -2.11 14.00
N GLU A 71 -14.33 -1.53 14.93
CA GLU A 71 -13.89 -1.36 16.32
C GLU A 71 -13.66 -2.70 17.04
N SER A 72 -14.24 -3.80 16.54
CA SER A 72 -14.01 -5.14 17.11
C SER A 72 -12.67 -5.77 16.71
N ASP A 73 -11.97 -5.21 15.72
CA ASP A 73 -10.71 -5.74 15.21
C ASP A 73 -9.48 -5.12 15.93
N ASP A 74 -9.70 -4.20 16.86
CA ASP A 74 -8.66 -3.56 17.66
C ASP A 74 -8.23 -4.49 18.82
N PHE A 75 -7.13 -5.21 18.62
CA PHE A 75 -6.58 -6.15 19.62
C PHE A 75 -5.91 -5.48 20.84
N PHE A 76 -5.70 -4.16 20.80
CA PHE A 76 -4.96 -3.42 21.83
C PHE A 76 -5.78 -2.31 22.47
N TYR A 77 -6.51 -2.67 23.53
CA TYR A 77 -7.38 -1.76 24.31
C TYR A 77 -6.68 -0.52 24.93
N ASN A 78 -5.34 -0.49 24.99
CA ASN A 78 -4.58 0.55 25.70
C ASN A 78 -3.91 1.59 24.79
N ILE A 79 -4.11 1.53 23.47
CA ILE A 79 -3.60 2.55 22.55
C ILE A 79 -4.75 3.51 22.21
N PRO A 80 -4.71 4.78 22.63
CA PRO A 80 -5.80 5.74 22.42
C PRO A 80 -5.89 6.25 20.97
N LEU A 81 -5.41 5.48 20.01
CA LEU A 81 -5.26 5.89 18.63
C LEU A 81 -6.11 4.99 17.73
N GLN A 82 -7.27 5.50 17.32
CA GLN A 82 -8.14 4.83 16.36
C GLN A 82 -7.89 5.42 14.97
N GLY A 83 -7.63 4.55 13.99
CA GLY A 83 -7.42 4.97 12.61
C GLY A 83 -6.81 3.89 11.73
N ALA A 84 -6.67 4.22 10.45
CA ALA A 84 -5.89 3.42 9.50
C ALA A 84 -4.49 4.03 9.35
N GLN A 85 -3.46 3.20 9.37
CA GLN A 85 -2.11 3.62 9.02
C GLN A 85 -1.86 3.40 7.52
N LEU A 86 -1.58 4.49 6.79
CA LEU A 86 -1.09 4.45 5.42
C LEU A 86 0.43 4.55 5.39
N GLN A 87 1.04 3.76 4.51
CA GLN A 87 2.48 3.78 4.26
C GLN A 87 2.74 3.88 2.75
N PHE A 88 3.68 4.74 2.38
CA PHE A 88 4.13 4.95 1.00
C PHE A 88 5.62 4.65 0.93
N SER A 89 5.99 3.65 0.13
CA SER A 89 7.38 3.24 -0.05
C SER A 89 7.69 3.03 -1.54
N ASP A 90 8.97 2.85 -1.86
CA ASP A 90 9.32 2.27 -3.17
C ASP A 90 8.72 0.86 -3.30
N ALA A 91 8.31 0.51 -4.52
CA ALA A 91 7.64 -0.75 -4.81
C ALA A 91 8.54 -1.98 -4.60
N TYR A 92 9.86 -1.81 -4.67
CA TYR A 92 10.85 -2.88 -4.51
C TYR A 92 11.47 -2.93 -3.11
N ASP A 93 11.26 -1.89 -2.31
CA ASP A 93 11.88 -1.77 -1.00
C ASP A 93 10.99 -2.35 0.11
N PHE A 94 11.62 -2.75 1.21
CA PHE A 94 10.90 -3.11 2.43
C PHE A 94 10.59 -1.84 3.22
N PRO A 95 9.32 -1.57 3.59
CA PRO A 95 8.97 -0.37 4.34
C PRO A 95 9.36 -0.55 5.81
N ASP A 96 10.64 -0.33 6.13
CA ASP A 96 11.18 -0.45 7.48
C ASP A 96 11.57 0.88 8.10
N SER A 97 11.27 1.04 9.39
CA SER A 97 11.55 2.29 10.11
C SER A 97 13.04 2.61 10.24
N PRO A 98 13.95 1.61 10.38
CA PRO A 98 15.38 1.88 10.45
C PRO A 98 15.99 2.43 9.16
N SER A 99 15.56 1.97 7.98
CA SER A 99 16.05 2.49 6.70
C SER A 99 15.47 3.86 6.35
N GLY A 100 14.29 4.19 6.88
CA GLY A 100 13.55 5.40 6.52
C GLY A 100 12.98 5.36 5.10
N SER A 101 12.82 4.17 4.52
CA SER A 101 12.38 3.94 3.14
C SER A 101 10.88 4.22 2.87
N PHE A 102 10.14 4.76 3.84
CA PHE A 102 8.72 5.03 3.69
C PHE A 102 8.27 6.33 4.35
N ALA A 103 7.21 6.91 3.80
CA ALA A 103 6.41 7.94 4.42
C ALA A 103 5.14 7.33 5.03
N MET A 104 4.65 7.87 6.14
CA MET A 104 3.50 7.33 6.85
C MET A 104 2.52 8.43 7.26
N GLN A 105 1.24 8.11 7.19
CA GLN A 105 0.14 8.96 7.64
C GLN A 105 -0.90 8.11 8.36
N ILE A 106 -1.38 8.60 9.51
CA ILE A 106 -2.52 8.00 10.21
C ILE A 106 -3.79 8.75 9.82
N ILE A 107 -4.84 8.01 9.51
CA ILE A 107 -6.13 8.53 9.09
C ILE A 107 -7.17 8.19 10.14
N SER A 108 -7.78 9.22 10.70
CA SER A 108 -8.90 9.07 11.64
C SER A 108 -10.14 8.47 10.95
N PRO A 109 -11.01 7.76 11.68
CA PRO A 109 -12.28 7.30 11.14
C PRO A 109 -13.13 8.47 10.61
N SER A 110 -14.00 8.17 9.63
CA SER A 110 -14.99 9.12 9.09
C SER A 110 -14.42 10.37 8.40
N VAL A 111 -13.15 10.34 7.99
CA VAL A 111 -12.54 11.41 7.19
C VAL A 111 -12.13 10.91 5.81
N GLU A 112 -12.10 11.82 4.84
CA GLU A 112 -11.48 11.60 3.54
C GLU A 112 -10.10 12.25 3.52
N VAL A 113 -9.10 11.53 3.01
CA VAL A 113 -7.74 12.05 2.86
C VAL A 113 -7.30 11.89 1.42
N SER A 114 -6.79 12.98 0.86
CA SER A 114 -6.19 13.04 -0.46
C SER A 114 -4.69 13.27 -0.33
N ALA A 115 -3.88 12.39 -0.92
CA ALA A 115 -2.43 12.49 -0.90
C ALA A 115 -1.87 12.62 -2.33
N TRP A 116 -1.00 13.61 -2.52
CA TRP A 116 -0.25 13.82 -3.76
C TRP A 116 1.18 13.33 -3.59
N LEU A 117 1.62 12.43 -4.44
CA LEU A 117 2.97 11.86 -4.39
C LEU A 117 3.84 12.50 -5.48
N TYR A 118 4.99 13.03 -5.06
CA TYR A 118 6.01 13.59 -5.94
C TYR A 118 7.31 12.81 -5.76
N PHE A 119 7.82 12.24 -6.85
CA PHE A 119 9.07 11.48 -6.84
C PHE A 119 10.17 12.31 -7.50
N HIS A 120 11.30 12.46 -6.81
CA HIS A 120 12.49 13.10 -7.35
C HIS A 120 13.54 12.03 -7.67
N PHE A 121 13.96 11.97 -8.92
CA PHE A 121 14.99 11.02 -9.37
C PHE A 121 16.30 11.76 -9.61
N THR A 122 17.31 11.51 -8.77
CA THR A 122 18.68 11.98 -9.01
C THR A 122 19.43 10.93 -9.81
N ARG A 123 19.68 11.20 -11.10
CA ARG A 123 20.65 10.40 -11.86
C ARG A 123 22.06 10.82 -11.45
N HIS A 124 22.74 9.96 -10.71
CA HIS A 124 24.19 10.06 -10.60
C HIS A 124 24.80 9.53 -11.90
N TYR A 125 25.29 10.44 -12.73
CA TYR A 125 26.16 10.07 -13.84
C TYR A 125 27.47 9.55 -13.23
N LEU A 126 27.77 8.27 -13.45
CA LEU A 126 29.13 7.75 -13.26
C LEU A 126 30.02 8.47 -14.29
N GLN A 127 30.92 9.32 -13.81
CA GLN A 127 32.03 9.87 -14.58
C GLN A 127 33.12 8.81 -14.76
#